data_AF-A0A9D9W728-F1
#
_entry.id   AF-A0A9D9W728-F1
#
_cell.length_a   1.000
_cell.length_b   1.000
_cell.length_c   1.000
_cell.angle_alpha   90.00
_cell.angle_beta   90.00
_cell.angle_gamma   90.00
#
_symmetry.space_group_name_H-M   'P 1'
#
loop_
_entity.id
_entity.type
_entity.pdbx_description
1 polymer ?
#
loop_
_entity_poly.entity_id
_entity_poly.type
_entity_poly.pdbx_seq_one_letter_code
_entity_poly.pdbx_strand_id
1 'polypeptide(L)'
;MTRFRFVCLAAAALLLAPAAGADAFKCRSPDGRVVISSEPCTAGSRTETVTPAEKISPEQKAEAEKQLAREREALAERERLRDDDARRDQDSQRRLAEEESARRSRCLESAQREPDATQRANLIAACQGTAPASPAVAPQPVYVPVVPVRPHNPRDACPGGRCPPPSPPPPATPPPSPSGGRYAPSADPPRKNCQPVGGTIRCD
;
A
#
# COMPACT_ATOMS: atom_id res chain seq x y z
N MET A 1 41.68 35.82 -62.24
CA MET A 1 40.74 34.72 -62.59
C MET A 1 41.34 33.30 -62.47
N THR A 2 42.66 33.13 -62.28
CA THR A 2 43.33 31.81 -62.19
C THR A 2 43.20 31.11 -60.83
N ARG A 3 43.05 31.86 -59.73
CA ARG A 3 42.93 31.29 -58.38
C ARG A 3 41.62 30.56 -58.12
N PHE A 4 40.51 31.02 -58.72
CA PHE A 4 39.19 30.41 -58.55
C PHE A 4 39.09 29.04 -59.26
N ARG A 5 39.74 28.89 -60.42
CA ARG A 5 39.83 27.61 -61.15
C ARG A 5 40.59 26.54 -60.38
N PHE A 6 41.68 26.93 -59.69
CA PHE A 6 42.44 26.01 -58.85
C PHE A 6 41.65 25.56 -57.60
N VAL A 7 40.89 26.47 -56.99
CA VAL A 7 40.03 26.14 -55.83
C VAL A 7 38.90 25.19 -56.23
N CYS A 8 38.25 25.41 -57.38
CA CYS A 8 37.20 24.51 -57.87
C CYS A 8 37.74 23.13 -58.28
N LEU A 9 38.93 23.06 -58.90
CA LEU A 9 39.57 21.78 -59.24
C LEU A 9 40.04 21.01 -58.01
N ALA A 10 40.56 21.69 -56.98
CA ALA A 10 40.94 21.06 -55.71
C ALA A 10 39.71 20.56 -54.93
N ALA A 11 38.60 21.31 -54.94
CA ALA A 11 37.35 20.89 -54.30
C ALA A 11 36.69 19.70 -55.01
N ALA A 12 36.76 19.65 -56.35
CA ALA A 12 36.26 18.51 -57.13
C ALA A 12 37.11 17.23 -56.93
N ALA A 13 38.44 17.37 -56.75
CA ALA A 13 39.32 16.24 -56.45
C ALA A 13 39.07 15.63 -55.06
N LEU A 14 38.65 16.44 -54.07
CA LEU A 14 38.29 15.93 -52.74
C LEU A 14 36.98 15.13 -52.72
N LEU A 15 36.07 15.36 -53.67
CA LEU A 15 34.79 14.66 -53.78
C LEU A 15 34.91 13.28 -54.45
N LEU A 16 36.06 12.95 -55.05
CA LEU A 16 36.36 11.64 -55.65
C LEU A 16 37.11 10.70 -54.71
N ALA A 17 37.35 11.09 -53.45
CA ALA A 17 37.88 10.16 -52.47
C ALA A 17 36.86 9.02 -52.26
N PRO A 18 37.22 7.75 -52.52
CA PRO A 18 36.33 6.65 -52.23
C PRO A 18 35.99 6.71 -50.74
N ALA A 19 34.69 6.74 -50.42
CA ALA A 19 34.22 6.57 -49.06
C ALA A 19 34.79 5.23 -48.57
N ALA A 20 35.82 5.29 -47.71
CA ALA A 20 36.33 4.13 -47.02
C ALA A 20 35.20 3.64 -46.11
N GLY A 21 34.39 2.73 -46.63
CA GLY A 21 33.47 1.95 -45.82
C GLY A 21 34.32 1.25 -44.78
N ALA A 22 34.25 1.72 -43.54
CA ALA A 22 34.92 1.04 -42.44
C ALA A 22 34.15 -0.26 -42.20
N ASP A 23 34.57 -1.33 -42.88
CA ASP A 23 34.09 -2.68 -42.62
C ASP A 23 34.54 -3.05 -41.21
N ALA A 24 33.59 -3.08 -40.27
CA ALA A 24 33.85 -3.48 -38.89
C ALA A 24 33.77 -5.01 -38.78
N PHE A 25 34.92 -5.65 -38.58
CA PHE A 25 35.02 -7.10 -38.43
C PHE A 25 34.98 -7.49 -36.95
N LYS A 26 34.08 -8.40 -36.60
CA LYS A 26 34.05 -9.00 -35.27
C LYS A 26 35.02 -10.18 -35.24
N CYS A 27 36.21 -9.97 -34.71
CA CYS A 27 37.27 -10.97 -34.66
C CYS A 27 37.26 -11.70 -33.31
N ARG A 28 37.18 -13.03 -33.34
CA ARG A 28 37.32 -13.85 -32.14
C ARG A 28 38.74 -14.43 -32.08
N SER A 29 39.48 -14.01 -31.06
CA SER A 29 40.83 -14.50 -30.78
C SER A 29 40.78 -15.96 -30.29
N PRO A 30 41.87 -16.73 -30.46
CA PRO A 30 41.96 -18.11 -29.96
C PRO A 30 41.76 -18.22 -28.44
N ASP A 31 42.06 -17.15 -27.69
CA ASP A 31 41.81 -17.04 -26.25
C ASP A 31 40.33 -16.76 -25.89
N GLY A 32 39.42 -16.77 -26.88
CA GLY A 32 37.99 -16.54 -26.70
C GLY A 32 37.56 -15.07 -26.62
N ARG A 33 38.49 -14.12 -26.64
CA ARG A 33 38.18 -12.67 -26.64
C ARG A 33 37.63 -12.21 -27.98
N VAL A 34 36.60 -11.37 -27.94
CA VAL A 34 35.97 -10.77 -29.11
C VAL A 34 36.39 -9.31 -29.21
N VAL A 35 36.97 -8.92 -30.34
CA VAL A 35 37.41 -7.55 -30.62
C VAL A 35 36.77 -7.09 -31.93
N ILE A 36 36.25 -5.86 -31.95
CA ILE A 36 35.75 -5.23 -33.17
C ILE A 36 36.94 -4.47 -33.77
N SER A 37 37.41 -4.95 -34.92
CA SER A 37 38.54 -4.36 -35.65
C SER A 37 38.07 -3.76 -36.96
N SER A 38 38.67 -2.64 -37.38
CA SER A 38 38.51 -2.05 -38.71
C SER A 38 39.40 -2.71 -39.76
N GLU A 39 40.28 -3.62 -39.34
CA GLU A 39 41.14 -4.42 -40.21
C GLU A 39 40.67 -5.89 -40.22
N PRO A 40 40.79 -6.60 -41.37
CA PRO A 40 40.44 -8.00 -41.44
C PRO A 40 41.20 -8.82 -40.39
N CYS A 41 40.51 -9.77 -39.79
CA CYS A 41 41.03 -10.57 -38.67
C CYS A 41 42.38 -11.22 -39.01
N THR A 42 43.39 -11.01 -38.17
CA THR A 42 44.75 -11.54 -38.37
C THR A 42 44.76 -13.06 -38.41
N ALA A 43 45.71 -13.66 -39.16
CA ALA A 43 45.85 -15.10 -39.33
C ALA A 43 45.82 -15.84 -37.97
N GLY A 44 44.80 -16.67 -37.74
CA GLY A 44 44.56 -17.39 -36.48
C GLY A 44 43.34 -16.91 -35.68
N SER A 45 42.71 -15.80 -36.06
CA SER A 45 41.44 -15.32 -35.48
C SER A 45 40.27 -15.55 -36.45
N ARG A 46 39.10 -15.93 -35.93
CA ARG A 46 37.93 -16.24 -36.77
C ARG A 46 37.03 -15.01 -36.85
N THR A 47 36.70 -14.59 -38.06
CA THR A 47 35.67 -13.56 -38.30
C THR A 47 34.31 -14.16 -38.00
N GLU A 48 33.60 -13.62 -36.99
CA GLU A 48 32.19 -13.91 -36.79
C GLU A 48 31.39 -12.97 -37.69
N THR A 49 30.77 -13.52 -38.74
CA THR A 49 29.69 -12.83 -39.45
C THR A 49 28.53 -12.65 -38.49
N VAL A 50 28.29 -11.41 -38.05
CA VAL A 50 27.06 -11.05 -37.35
C VAL A 50 25.94 -11.19 -38.37
N THR A 51 25.19 -12.29 -38.30
CA THR A 51 23.96 -12.42 -39.05
C THR A 51 23.06 -11.25 -38.64
N PRO A 52 22.60 -10.42 -39.58
CA PRO A 52 21.61 -9.39 -39.27
C PRO A 52 20.44 -10.07 -38.56
N ALA A 53 19.99 -9.49 -37.45
CA ALA A 53 18.81 -9.97 -36.76
C ALA A 53 17.69 -10.20 -37.79
N GLU A 54 16.99 -11.32 -37.65
CA GLU A 54 15.98 -11.82 -38.57
C GLU A 54 15.11 -10.67 -39.09
N LYS A 55 15.09 -10.46 -40.41
CA LYS A 55 14.37 -9.36 -41.03
C LYS A 55 12.89 -9.57 -40.77
N ILE A 56 12.33 -8.81 -39.82
CA ILE A 56 10.90 -8.81 -39.50
C ILE A 56 10.12 -8.60 -40.79
N SER A 57 9.24 -9.54 -41.11
CA SER A 57 8.44 -9.46 -42.32
C SER A 57 7.49 -8.25 -42.25
N PRO A 58 7.12 -7.64 -43.38
CA PRO A 58 6.17 -6.53 -43.37
C PRO A 58 4.83 -6.92 -42.73
N GLU A 59 4.44 -8.19 -42.84
CA GLU A 59 3.23 -8.74 -42.20
C GLU A 59 3.33 -8.75 -40.67
N GLN A 60 4.48 -9.16 -40.12
CA GLN A 60 4.73 -9.13 -38.67
C GLN A 60 4.70 -7.70 -38.12
N LYS A 61 5.19 -6.72 -38.89
CA LYS A 61 5.10 -5.31 -38.50
C LYS A 61 3.66 -4.82 -38.46
N ALA A 62 2.89 -5.10 -39.51
CA ALA A 62 1.49 -4.70 -39.57
C ALA A 62 0.65 -5.33 -38.46
N GLU A 63 0.94 -6.58 -38.08
CA GLU A 63 0.26 -7.25 -36.97
C GLU A 63 0.65 -6.66 -35.62
N ALA A 64 1.95 -6.40 -35.40
CA ALA A 64 2.42 -5.74 -34.17
C ALA A 64 1.82 -4.34 -33.99
N GLU A 65 1.69 -3.56 -35.06
CA GLU A 65 1.05 -2.25 -35.04
C GLU A 65 -0.44 -2.35 -34.68
N LYS A 66 -1.16 -3.33 -35.22
CA LYS A 66 -2.56 -3.59 -34.87
C LYS A 66 -2.73 -4.00 -33.41
N GLN A 67 -1.85 -4.85 -32.90
CA GLN A 67 -1.88 -5.28 -31.50
C GLN A 67 -1.63 -4.09 -30.57
N LEU A 68 -0.63 -3.28 -30.86
CA LEU A 68 -0.33 -2.06 -30.12
C LEU A 68 -1.50 -1.06 -30.14
N ALA A 69 -2.21 -0.94 -31.27
CA ALA A 69 -3.40 -0.11 -31.35
C ALA A 69 -4.52 -0.61 -30.42
N ARG A 70 -4.78 -1.92 -30.40
CA ARG A 70 -5.79 -2.54 -29.51
C ARG A 70 -5.42 -2.39 -28.04
N GLU A 71 -4.15 -2.59 -27.70
CA GLU A 71 -3.68 -2.43 -26.32
C GLU A 71 -3.83 -0.98 -25.83
N ARG A 72 -3.51 0.00 -26.69
CA ARG A 72 -3.71 1.42 -26.38
C ARG A 72 -5.17 1.75 -26.13
N GLU A 73 -6.07 1.24 -26.95
CA GLU A 73 -7.50 1.45 -26.78
C GLU A 73 -8.01 0.81 -25.47
N ALA A 74 -7.60 -0.43 -25.18
CA ALA A 74 -7.96 -1.11 -23.94
C ALA A 74 -7.43 -0.39 -22.69
N LEU A 75 -6.21 0.18 -22.75
CA LEU A 75 -5.67 0.99 -21.66
C LEU A 75 -6.46 2.29 -21.47
N ALA A 76 -6.77 2.99 -22.57
CA ALA A 76 -7.56 4.22 -22.52
C ALA A 76 -8.96 3.98 -21.95
N GLU A 77 -9.60 2.86 -22.30
CA GLU A 77 -10.90 2.47 -21.73
C GLU A 77 -10.79 2.20 -20.23
N ARG A 78 -9.76 1.45 -19.80
CA ARG A 78 -9.54 1.17 -18.38
C ARG A 78 -9.26 2.44 -17.56
N GLU A 79 -8.56 3.40 -18.14
CA GLU A 79 -8.30 4.70 -17.50
C GLU A 79 -9.59 5.49 -17.33
N ARG A 80 -10.42 5.57 -18.38
CA ARG A 80 -11.75 6.22 -18.32
C ARG A 80 -12.65 5.60 -17.24
N LEU A 81 -12.69 4.28 -17.16
CA LEU A 81 -13.48 3.58 -16.14
C LEU A 81 -13.00 3.91 -14.72
N ARG A 82 -11.68 4.00 -14.51
CA ARG A 82 -11.11 4.41 -13.21
C ARG A 82 -11.47 5.84 -12.85
N ASP A 83 -11.41 6.75 -13.82
CA ASP A 83 -11.76 8.15 -13.60
C ASP A 83 -13.26 8.32 -13.30
N ASP A 84 -14.11 7.57 -13.99
CA ASP A 84 -15.56 7.57 -13.74
C ASP A 84 -15.90 7.02 -12.35
N ASP A 85 -15.26 5.93 -11.93
CA ASP A 85 -15.45 5.36 -10.59
C ASP A 85 -14.94 6.32 -9.51
N ALA A 86 -13.77 6.93 -9.69
CA ALA A 86 -13.25 7.93 -8.76
C ALA A 86 -14.18 9.16 -8.63
N ARG A 87 -14.79 9.59 -9.74
CA ARG A 87 -15.80 10.67 -9.73
C ARG A 87 -17.06 10.26 -8.98
N ARG A 88 -17.57 9.05 -9.18
CA ARG A 88 -18.74 8.53 -8.45
C ARG A 88 -18.46 8.43 -6.96
N ASP A 89 -17.28 7.95 -6.57
CA ASP A 89 -16.87 7.86 -5.18
C ASP A 89 -16.80 9.26 -4.56
N GLN A 90 -16.18 10.23 -5.25
CA GLN A 90 -16.14 11.61 -4.80
C GLN A 90 -17.53 12.22 -4.63
N ASP A 91 -18.42 12.01 -5.59
CA ASP A 91 -19.81 12.49 -5.52
C ASP A 91 -20.58 11.83 -4.37
N SER A 92 -20.35 10.54 -4.13
CA SER A 92 -20.96 9.81 -3.01
C SER A 92 -20.48 10.36 -1.66
N GLN A 93 -19.17 10.59 -1.51
CA GLN A 93 -18.59 11.17 -0.30
C GLN A 93 -19.11 12.59 -0.06
N ARG A 94 -19.23 13.38 -1.12
CA ARG A 94 -19.78 14.73 -1.03
C ARG A 94 -21.24 14.70 -0.55
N ARG A 95 -22.07 13.81 -1.08
CA ARG A 95 -23.47 13.65 -0.63
C ARG A 95 -23.55 13.22 0.83
N LEU A 96 -22.72 12.27 1.24
CA LEU A 96 -22.66 11.81 2.63
C LEU A 96 -22.22 12.95 3.57
N ALA A 97 -21.21 13.74 3.18
CA ALA A 97 -20.76 14.89 3.96
C ALA A 97 -21.84 15.99 4.04
N GLU A 98 -22.54 16.27 2.93
CA GLU A 98 -23.66 17.21 2.90
C GLU A 98 -24.80 16.73 3.81
N GLU A 99 -25.17 15.45 3.75
CA GLU A 99 -26.21 14.86 4.60
C GLU A 99 -25.82 14.89 6.09
N GLU A 100 -24.57 14.53 6.41
CA GLU A 100 -24.05 14.59 7.77
C GLU A 100 -24.05 16.03 8.30
N SER A 101 -23.63 17.00 7.48
CA SER A 101 -23.67 18.42 7.85
C SER A 101 -25.10 18.90 8.11
N ALA A 102 -26.06 18.47 7.28
CA ALA A 102 -27.48 18.79 7.44
C ALA A 102 -28.09 18.10 8.67
N ARG A 103 -27.67 16.89 8.99
CA ARG A 103 -28.07 16.19 10.22
C ARG A 103 -27.53 16.90 11.45
N ARG A 104 -26.26 17.31 11.43
CA ARG A 104 -25.62 18.04 12.52
C ARG A 104 -26.25 19.41 12.74
N SER A 105 -26.56 20.16 11.68
CA SER A 105 -27.21 21.46 11.80
C SER A 105 -28.61 21.34 12.42
N ARG A 106 -29.43 20.37 11.97
CA ARG A 106 -30.74 20.08 12.59
C ARG A 106 -30.64 19.73 14.07
N CYS A 107 -29.63 18.93 14.46
CA CYS A 107 -29.36 18.59 15.85
C CYS A 107 -29.00 19.82 16.69
N LEU A 108 -28.14 20.69 16.17
CA LEU A 108 -27.75 21.93 16.86
C LEU A 108 -28.94 22.90 17.00
N GLU A 109 -29.77 23.01 15.96
CA GLU A 109 -30.97 23.83 16.01
C GLU A 109 -31.95 23.34 17.08
N SER A 110 -32.18 22.02 17.18
CA SER A 110 -33.04 21.47 18.23
C SER A 110 -32.45 21.69 19.62
N ALA A 111 -31.14 21.49 19.79
CA ALA A 111 -30.44 21.75 21.05
C ALA A 111 -30.55 23.22 21.48
N GLN A 112 -30.48 24.17 20.55
CA GLN A 112 -30.61 25.60 20.85
C GLN A 112 -32.00 26.02 21.35
N ARG A 113 -33.05 25.23 21.11
CA ARG A 113 -34.40 25.52 21.59
C ARG A 113 -34.63 25.13 23.05
N GLU A 114 -33.73 24.34 23.65
CA GLU A 114 -33.84 23.93 25.05
C GLU A 114 -33.74 25.13 25.99
N PRO A 115 -34.65 25.29 26.97
CA PRO A 115 -34.60 26.42 27.90
C PRO A 115 -33.44 26.31 28.88
N ASP A 116 -33.12 25.11 29.38
CA ASP A 116 -32.07 24.90 30.38
C ASP A 116 -30.66 25.00 29.78
N ALA A 117 -29.78 25.77 30.41
CA ALA A 117 -28.45 26.05 29.91
C ALA A 117 -27.52 24.81 29.97
N THR A 118 -27.67 24.00 31.01
CA THR A 118 -26.84 22.80 31.22
C THR A 118 -27.24 21.69 30.23
N GLN A 119 -28.54 21.47 30.08
CA GLN A 119 -29.11 20.52 29.12
C GLN A 119 -28.78 20.92 27.68
N ARG A 120 -28.89 22.20 27.35
CA ARG A 120 -28.46 22.76 26.06
C ARG A 120 -26.99 22.48 25.76
N ALA A 121 -26.09 22.74 26.72
CA ALA A 121 -24.66 22.48 26.55
C ALA A 121 -24.38 20.98 26.29
N ASN A 122 -25.06 20.09 27.02
CA ASN A 122 -24.93 18.65 26.85
C ASN A 122 -25.42 18.17 25.47
N LEU A 123 -26.54 18.69 24.98
CA LEU A 123 -27.07 18.34 23.66
C LEU A 123 -26.19 18.87 22.53
N ILE A 124 -25.68 20.10 22.64
CA ILE A 124 -24.72 20.66 21.69
C ILE A 124 -23.47 19.78 21.66
N ALA A 125 -22.93 19.38 22.81
CA ALA A 125 -21.77 18.47 22.88
C ALA A 125 -22.06 17.13 22.19
N ALA A 126 -23.24 16.54 22.42
CA ALA A 126 -23.67 15.32 21.76
C ALA A 126 -23.77 15.47 20.23
N CYS A 127 -24.32 16.58 19.72
CA CYS A 127 -24.39 16.87 18.29
C CYS A 127 -23.00 17.06 17.64
N GLN A 128 -21.99 17.43 18.43
CA GLN A 128 -20.62 17.60 17.97
C GLN A 128 -19.77 16.33 18.13
N GLY A 129 -20.32 15.24 18.68
CA GLY A 129 -19.58 14.00 18.96
C GLY A 129 -18.58 14.14 20.11
N THR A 130 -18.61 15.25 20.84
CA THR A 130 -17.82 15.44 22.06
C THR A 130 -18.57 14.83 23.23
N ALA A 131 -17.88 14.04 24.06
CA ALA A 131 -18.50 13.49 25.26
C ALA A 131 -19.13 14.63 26.08
N PRO A 132 -20.39 14.50 26.54
CA PRO A 132 -20.98 15.52 27.40
C PRO A 132 -20.09 15.66 28.63
N ALA A 133 -19.81 16.91 29.03
CA ALA A 133 -19.16 17.17 30.30
C ALA A 133 -20.03 16.50 31.36
N SER A 134 -19.58 15.37 31.91
CA SER A 134 -20.37 14.62 32.87
C SER A 134 -20.79 15.61 33.97
N PRO A 135 -22.07 15.66 34.35
CA PRO A 135 -22.43 16.43 35.53
C PRO A 135 -21.57 15.85 36.65
N ALA A 136 -20.72 16.68 37.26
CA ALA A 136 -19.91 16.25 38.38
C ALA A 136 -20.89 15.66 39.41
N VAL A 137 -20.90 14.33 39.52
CA VAL A 137 -21.71 13.63 40.49
C VAL A 137 -21.14 14.06 41.83
N ALA A 138 -21.79 15.04 42.47
CA ALA A 138 -21.51 15.36 43.85
C ALA A 138 -21.71 14.04 44.63
N PRO A 139 -20.69 13.52 45.32
CA PRO A 139 -20.84 12.29 46.08
C PRO A 139 -21.88 12.54 47.16
N GLN A 140 -23.08 12.00 46.96
CA GLN A 140 -24.09 11.90 48.00
C GLN A 140 -23.48 11.06 49.12
N PRO A 141 -23.39 11.58 50.37
CA PRO A 141 -22.83 10.80 51.46
C PRO A 141 -23.76 9.60 51.74
N VAL A 142 -23.28 8.40 51.39
CA VAL A 142 -23.96 7.15 51.75
C VAL A 142 -23.77 6.96 53.26
N TYR A 143 -24.84 7.14 54.02
CA TYR A 143 -24.85 6.84 55.44
C TYR A 143 -24.87 5.32 55.62
N VAL A 144 -23.70 4.73 55.88
CA VAL A 144 -23.60 3.31 56.25
C VAL A 144 -23.90 3.20 57.74
N PRO A 145 -25.00 2.55 58.16
CA PRO A 145 -25.26 2.32 59.57
C PRO A 145 -24.18 1.39 60.12
N VAL A 146 -23.37 1.90 61.04
CA VAL A 146 -22.38 1.11 61.79
C VAL A 146 -23.14 0.21 62.75
N VAL A 147 -23.28 -1.06 62.38
CA VAL A 147 -23.77 -2.10 63.29
C VAL A 147 -22.63 -2.46 64.25
N PRO A 148 -22.83 -2.42 65.58
CA PRO A 148 -21.78 -2.81 66.51
C PRO A 148 -21.46 -4.30 66.35
N VAL A 149 -20.26 -4.60 65.90
CA VAL A 149 -19.72 -5.96 65.88
C VAL A 149 -19.50 -6.39 67.32
N ARG A 150 -20.29 -7.36 67.78
CA ARG A 150 -20.13 -8.00 69.08
C ARG A 150 -18.77 -8.71 69.09
N PRO A 151 -17.89 -8.50 70.08
CA PRO A 151 -16.59 -9.18 70.10
C PRO A 151 -16.83 -10.69 70.19
N HIS A 152 -16.43 -11.42 69.14
CA HIS A 152 -16.44 -12.88 69.16
C HIS A 152 -15.41 -13.38 70.17
N ASN A 153 -15.88 -14.12 71.16
CA ASN A 153 -15.03 -14.81 72.11
C ASN A 153 -14.31 -15.94 71.34
N PRO A 154 -12.97 -16.03 71.34
CA PRO A 154 -12.23 -16.98 70.50
C PRO A 154 -12.43 -18.47 70.84
N ARG A 155 -13.29 -18.80 71.80
CA ARG A 155 -13.46 -20.16 72.34
C ARG A 155 -14.61 -20.97 71.75
N ASP A 156 -15.43 -20.39 70.87
CA ASP A 156 -16.60 -21.10 70.34
C ASP A 156 -16.48 -21.57 68.88
N ALA A 157 -15.30 -21.45 68.27
CA ALA A 157 -15.03 -21.96 66.93
C ALA A 157 -14.30 -23.31 66.97
N CYS A 158 -15.02 -24.39 67.31
CA CYS A 158 -14.84 -25.78 66.84
C CYS A 158 -15.35 -26.79 67.90
N PRO A 159 -16.54 -27.40 67.73
CA PRO A 159 -16.91 -28.56 68.51
C PRO A 159 -16.12 -29.77 67.98
N GLY A 160 -15.22 -30.35 68.79
CA GLY A 160 -14.60 -31.65 68.51
C GLY A 160 -13.12 -31.67 68.10
N GLY A 161 -12.38 -30.56 68.22
CA GLY A 161 -10.90 -30.60 68.19
C GLY A 161 -10.24 -31.00 66.86
N ARG A 162 -10.95 -30.96 65.73
CA ARG A 162 -10.36 -31.13 64.39
C ARG A 162 -10.51 -29.86 63.57
N CYS A 163 -9.53 -28.96 63.69
CA CYS A 163 -9.40 -27.87 62.74
C CYS A 163 -8.75 -28.41 61.45
N PRO A 164 -9.28 -28.09 60.25
CA PRO A 164 -8.54 -28.35 59.02
C PRO A 164 -7.25 -27.52 59.01
N PRO A 165 -6.12 -28.05 58.50
CA PRO A 165 -4.91 -27.26 58.35
C PRO A 165 -5.17 -26.08 57.39
N PRO A 166 -4.51 -24.92 57.59
CA PRO A 166 -4.64 -23.80 56.68
C PRO A 166 -4.24 -24.23 55.27
N SER A 167 -5.06 -23.88 54.29
CA SER A 167 -4.80 -24.15 52.87
C SER A 167 -3.50 -23.46 52.44
N PRO A 168 -2.68 -24.10 51.60
CA PRO A 168 -1.48 -23.48 51.07
C PRO A 168 -1.84 -22.24 50.23
N PRO A 169 -0.96 -21.21 50.18
CA PRO A 169 -1.20 -20.02 49.38
C PRO A 169 -1.33 -20.39 47.89
N PRO A 170 -2.17 -19.67 47.12
CA PRO A 170 -2.28 -19.92 45.69
C PRO A 170 -0.94 -19.67 44.99
N PRO A 171 -0.62 -20.45 43.95
CA PRO A 171 0.63 -20.26 43.21
C PRO A 171 0.66 -18.86 42.61
N ALA A 172 1.82 -18.19 42.75
CA ALA A 172 2.07 -16.89 42.16
C ALA A 172 1.77 -16.94 40.65
N THR A 173 0.90 -16.05 40.19
CA THR A 173 0.62 -15.88 38.76
C THR A 173 1.91 -15.48 38.05
N PRO A 174 2.30 -16.18 36.97
CA PRO A 174 3.47 -15.79 36.19
C PRO A 174 3.22 -14.42 35.52
N PRO A 175 4.26 -13.61 35.33
CA PRO A 175 4.13 -12.32 34.65
C PRO A 175 3.59 -12.52 33.22
N PRO A 176 2.87 -11.54 32.66
CA PRO A 176 2.32 -11.65 31.32
C PRO A 176 3.45 -11.85 30.30
N SER A 177 3.47 -13.01 29.65
CA SER A 177 4.29 -13.23 28.46
C SER A 177 3.94 -12.20 27.39
N PRO A 178 4.92 -11.67 26.64
CA PRO A 178 4.68 -10.71 25.57
C PRO A 178 3.82 -11.40 24.52
N SER A 179 2.57 -10.96 24.43
CA SER A 179 1.60 -11.47 23.49
C SER A 179 2.07 -11.08 22.09
N GLY A 180 2.52 -12.08 21.32
CA GLY A 180 2.64 -11.97 19.88
C GLY A 180 1.34 -11.46 19.29
N GLY A 181 1.47 -10.46 18.40
CA GLY A 181 0.35 -9.81 17.75
C GLY A 181 -0.58 -10.83 17.09
N ARG A 182 -1.80 -10.93 17.61
CA ARG A 182 -2.91 -11.53 16.87
C ARG A 182 -3.30 -10.51 15.81
N TYR A 183 -3.00 -10.82 14.55
CA TYR A 183 -3.65 -10.18 13.42
C TYR A 183 -5.15 -10.38 13.55
N ALA A 184 -5.90 -9.29 13.63
CA ALA A 184 -7.34 -9.30 13.46
C ALA A 184 -7.64 -9.74 12.02
N PRO A 185 -8.56 -10.70 11.78
CA PRO A 185 -9.01 -11.00 10.43
C PRO A 185 -9.81 -9.79 9.94
N SER A 186 -9.28 -9.11 8.93
CA SER A 186 -10.02 -8.12 8.15
C SER A 186 -11.27 -8.78 7.57
N ALA A 187 -12.41 -8.11 7.73
CA ALA A 187 -13.72 -8.53 7.24
C ALA A 187 -13.83 -8.35 5.72
N ASP A 188 -12.94 -8.97 4.96
CA ASP A 188 -13.07 -9.12 3.51
C ASP A 188 -13.80 -10.43 3.20
N PRO A 189 -14.79 -10.43 2.29
CA PRO A 189 -15.44 -11.66 1.87
C PRO A 189 -14.41 -12.61 1.21
N PRO A 190 -14.55 -13.93 1.38
CA PRO A 190 -13.56 -14.88 0.93
C PRO A 190 -13.42 -14.83 -0.60
N ARG A 191 -12.25 -14.38 -1.06
CA ARG A 191 -11.82 -14.59 -2.45
C ARG A 191 -11.69 -16.09 -2.64
N LYS A 192 -12.62 -16.65 -3.42
CA LYS A 192 -12.61 -18.07 -3.80
C LYS A 192 -11.24 -18.35 -4.44
N ASN A 193 -10.52 -19.35 -3.93
CA ASN A 193 -9.23 -19.88 -4.41
C ASN A 193 -7.93 -19.35 -3.77
N CYS A 194 -7.97 -18.83 -2.55
CA CYS A 194 -6.74 -18.59 -1.78
C CYS A 194 -6.55 -19.66 -0.69
N GLN A 195 -5.40 -20.36 -0.68
CA GLN A 195 -5.03 -21.29 0.40
C GLN A 195 -3.72 -20.87 1.09
N PRO A 196 -3.63 -21.01 2.42
CA PRO A 196 -2.39 -20.78 3.15
C PRO A 196 -1.43 -21.96 2.96
N VAL A 197 -0.26 -21.70 2.36
CA VAL A 197 0.83 -22.68 2.25
C VAL A 197 2.09 -22.08 2.88
N GLY A 198 2.58 -22.71 3.96
CA GLY A 198 3.85 -22.33 4.59
C GLY A 198 3.88 -20.92 5.20
N GLY A 199 2.76 -20.41 5.73
CA GLY A 199 2.70 -19.08 6.34
C GLY A 199 2.53 -17.92 5.35
N THR A 200 2.38 -18.21 4.06
CA THR A 200 2.03 -17.25 3.01
C THR A 200 0.74 -17.65 2.31
N ILE A 201 -0.13 -16.69 1.98
CA ILE A 201 -1.35 -16.96 1.21
C ILE A 201 -1.01 -16.91 -0.27
N ARG A 202 -1.32 -17.99 -0.99
CA ARG A 202 -1.30 -18.04 -2.46
C ARG A 202 -2.73 -18.11 -2.97
N CYS A 203 -2.99 -17.32 -4.00
CA CYS A 203 -4.25 -17.32 -4.74
C CYS A 203 -3.92 -17.66 -6.20
N ASP A 204 -4.69 -18.58 -6.79
CA ASP A 204 -4.72 -18.80 -8.26
C ASP A 204 -5.55 -17.71 -8.96
#